data_AF-A0AAQ3TNF5-F1
#
_entry.id   AF-A0AAQ3TNF5-F1
#
_cell.length_a   1.000
_cell.length_b   1.000
_cell.length_c   1.000
_cell.angle_alpha   90.00
_cell.angle_beta   90.00
_cell.angle_gamma   90.00
#
_symmetry.space_group_name_H-M   'P 1'
#
loop_
_entity.id
_entity.type
_entity.pdbx_description
1 polymer ?
#
loop_
_entity_poly.entity_id
_entity_poly.type
_entity_poly.pdbx_seq_one_letter_code
_entity_poly.pdbx_strand_id
1 'polypeptide(L)'
;MVLEAKLYNLIIEPTIKDQIVAAQKKDKGMAHIRDGINEKKKACFRLDKEGILWFKNRLVVPKDLELRKKILDEAHTSMFTLHLGCNKMYQYLKQKFWWTQIAKYVSECDVCQRVKADHLKPAGMFQPLAVLAWKWKDIHMDFIAYLALRRDTIPFGWLLIDSQNRLISSLLKPPIGRSKYHPQTSGQVERVNQILEDMLRACTLTYSTKWDECLPLAEFAYNNSYQKSLEMAPFEALYGRRCRTPLNWSEPGERVTFGPDLVTQAEEQVKFIHSNLKRAQSRQKSYSNKRRRPQVFEKGDHVYLRVSPMKGLAPWYVGPFKITEQCGPVAYRLELPPHLATVHDVFHVSQLKKCLRVPEEVIDTSQIQIEPDLTYEEKPIKILDQKQRSTRQKNH
;
A
#
# COMPACT_ATOMS: atom_id res chain seq x y z
N MET A 1 41.37 -56.84 9.17
CA MET A 1 41.18 -55.91 8.04
C MET A 1 39.82 -56.18 7.43
N VAL A 2 38.82 -55.35 7.73
CA VAL A 2 37.54 -55.35 7.01
C VAL A 2 37.44 -53.95 6.40
N LEU A 3 37.51 -53.89 5.08
CA LEU A 3 37.26 -52.68 4.31
C LEU A 3 35.75 -52.46 4.29
N GLU A 4 35.25 -51.52 5.10
CA GLU A 4 33.90 -51.01 4.96
C GLU A 4 33.79 -50.21 3.65
N ALA A 5 33.35 -50.86 2.58
CA ALA A 5 32.98 -50.18 1.36
C ALA A 5 31.57 -49.56 1.53
N LYS A 6 31.52 -48.24 1.70
CA LYS A 6 30.25 -47.48 1.64
C LYS A 6 29.88 -47.24 0.17
N LEU A 7 28.82 -47.89 -0.28
CA LEU A 7 28.18 -47.63 -1.57
C LEU A 7 27.28 -46.38 -1.45
N TYR A 8 27.64 -45.31 -2.14
CA TYR A 8 26.75 -44.16 -2.32
C TYR A 8 25.80 -44.46 -3.48
N ASN A 9 24.51 -44.59 -3.19
CA ASN A 9 23.48 -44.65 -4.23
C ASN A 9 23.36 -43.28 -4.89
N LEU A 10 23.93 -43.15 -6.09
CA LEU A 10 23.68 -42.04 -6.99
C LEU A 10 22.33 -42.26 -7.69
N ILE A 11 21.29 -41.57 -7.22
CA ILE A 11 20.01 -41.50 -7.91
C ILE A 11 20.15 -40.48 -9.04
N ILE A 12 20.28 -40.96 -10.28
CA ILE A 12 20.28 -40.10 -11.47
C ILE A 12 18.83 -39.71 -11.75
N GLU A 13 18.44 -38.51 -11.34
CA GLU A 13 17.14 -37.96 -11.74
C GLU A 13 17.18 -37.53 -13.22
N PRO A 14 16.17 -37.90 -14.04
CA PRO A 14 16.12 -37.48 -15.44
C PRO A 14 16.03 -35.96 -15.53
N THR A 15 16.89 -35.35 -16.36
CA THR A 15 16.91 -33.90 -16.47
C THR A 15 15.58 -33.37 -17.00
N ILE A 16 15.24 -32.12 -16.66
CA ILE A 16 14.02 -31.46 -17.15
C ILE A 16 13.90 -31.54 -18.67
N LYS A 17 15.03 -31.53 -19.40
CA LYS A 17 15.06 -31.71 -20.86
C LYS A 17 14.53 -33.07 -21.28
N ASP A 18 14.96 -34.15 -20.62
CA ASP A 18 14.54 -35.52 -20.93
C ASP A 18 13.04 -35.70 -20.68
N GLN A 19 12.53 -35.10 -19.60
CA GLN A 19 11.11 -35.09 -19.28
C GLN A 19 10.30 -34.35 -20.37
N ILE A 20 10.80 -33.22 -20.87
CA ILE A 20 10.17 -32.49 -21.98
C ILE A 20 10.14 -33.35 -23.25
N VAL A 21 11.25 -34.01 -23.59
CA VAL A 21 11.34 -34.86 -24.78
C VAL A 21 10.36 -36.04 -24.68
N ALA A 22 10.26 -36.68 -23.51
CA ALA A 22 9.28 -37.74 -23.27
C ALA A 22 7.84 -37.23 -23.39
N ALA A 23 7.54 -36.06 -22.82
CA ALA A 23 6.21 -35.45 -22.88
C ALA A 23 5.83 -35.03 -24.32
N GLN A 24 6.79 -34.56 -25.13
CA GLN A 24 6.55 -34.24 -26.54
C GLN A 24 6.12 -35.45 -27.38
N LYS A 25 6.48 -36.67 -26.98
CA LYS A 25 6.05 -37.90 -27.67
C LYS A 25 4.59 -38.25 -27.38
N LYS A 26 4.10 -37.91 -26.18
CA LYS A 26 2.73 -38.23 -25.71
C LYS A 26 1.70 -37.15 -26.08
N ASP A 27 2.10 -35.90 -26.21
CA ASP A 27 1.18 -34.76 -26.37
C ASP A 27 0.55 -34.68 -27.79
N LYS A 28 -0.79 -34.71 -27.84
CA LYS A 28 -1.58 -34.62 -29.10
C LYS A 28 -1.39 -33.28 -29.82
N GLY A 29 -1.17 -32.19 -29.09
CA GLY A 29 -0.92 -30.87 -29.66
C GLY A 29 0.41 -30.79 -30.40
N MET A 30 1.41 -31.53 -29.94
CA MET A 30 2.71 -31.64 -30.61
C MET A 30 2.62 -32.44 -31.91
N ALA A 31 1.77 -33.47 -31.99
CA ALA A 31 1.50 -34.20 -33.22
C ALA A 31 0.97 -33.25 -34.32
N HIS A 32 -0.03 -32.43 -34.02
CA HIS A 32 -0.54 -31.42 -34.96
C HIS A 32 0.50 -30.37 -35.40
N ILE A 33 1.52 -30.10 -34.59
CA ILE A 33 2.62 -29.21 -35.01
C ILE A 33 3.57 -29.95 -35.95
N ARG A 34 3.85 -31.23 -35.70
CA ARG A 34 4.65 -32.07 -36.61
C ARG A 34 3.98 -32.18 -37.99
N ASP A 35 2.68 -32.45 -38.01
CA ASP A 35 1.92 -32.55 -39.27
C ASP A 35 1.93 -31.23 -40.06
N GLY A 36 1.77 -30.10 -39.36
CA GLY A 36 1.85 -28.77 -39.96
C GLY A 36 3.24 -28.34 -40.47
N ILE A 37 4.32 -28.98 -40.00
CA ILE A 37 5.67 -28.80 -40.55
C ILE A 37 5.78 -29.54 -41.89
N ASN A 38 5.26 -30.76 -41.96
CA ASN A 38 5.24 -31.57 -43.19
C ASN A 38 4.42 -30.87 -44.29
N GLU A 39 3.33 -30.18 -43.93
CA GLU A 39 2.51 -29.38 -44.84
C GLU A 39 3.14 -28.01 -45.23
N LYS A 40 4.38 -27.70 -44.81
CA LYS A 40 5.07 -26.40 -44.99
C LYS A 40 4.31 -25.15 -44.50
N LYS A 41 3.21 -25.30 -43.76
CA LYS A 41 2.40 -24.18 -43.23
C LYS A 41 3.04 -23.48 -42.02
N LYS A 42 4.00 -24.10 -41.35
CA LYS A 42 4.60 -23.60 -40.08
C LYS A 42 6.13 -23.46 -40.16
N ALA A 43 6.62 -22.51 -40.95
CA ALA A 43 8.05 -22.29 -41.23
C ALA A 43 8.97 -22.01 -40.01
N CYS A 44 8.42 -21.68 -38.83
CA CYS A 44 9.20 -21.34 -37.64
C CYS A 44 9.55 -22.53 -36.73
N PHE A 45 9.01 -23.73 -37.02
CA PHE A 45 9.26 -24.94 -36.25
C PHE A 45 10.20 -25.88 -37.01
N ARG A 46 11.12 -26.51 -36.28
CA ARG A 46 12.06 -27.50 -36.82
C ARG A 46 11.98 -28.78 -36.00
N LEU A 47 12.18 -29.90 -36.68
CA LEU A 47 12.37 -31.22 -36.06
C LEU A 47 13.86 -31.55 -36.12
N ASP A 48 14.40 -32.01 -34.99
CA ASP A 48 15.78 -32.52 -34.93
C ASP A 48 15.85 -33.98 -35.40
N LYS A 49 17.07 -34.51 -35.58
CA LYS A 49 17.34 -35.91 -35.96
C LYS A 49 16.70 -36.92 -35.00
N GLU A 50 16.49 -36.52 -33.74
CA GLU A 50 15.86 -37.34 -32.68
C GLU A 50 14.33 -37.17 -32.61
N GLY A 51 13.71 -36.43 -33.53
CA GLY A 51 12.26 -36.17 -33.55
C GLY A 51 11.79 -35.13 -32.52
N ILE A 52 12.73 -34.37 -31.93
CA ILE A 52 12.47 -33.32 -30.95
C ILE A 52 11.98 -32.06 -31.66
N LEU A 53 10.92 -31.46 -31.13
CA LEU A 53 10.33 -30.25 -31.67
C LEU A 53 10.99 -29.00 -31.09
N TRP A 54 11.43 -28.12 -31.99
CA TRP A 54 12.06 -26.84 -31.66
C TRP A 54 11.34 -25.68 -32.36
N PHE A 55 11.27 -24.53 -31.70
CA PHE A 55 10.86 -23.27 -32.30
C PHE A 55 12.09 -22.37 -32.44
N LYS A 56 12.59 -22.19 -33.66
CA LYS A 56 13.93 -21.62 -33.91
C LYS A 56 14.99 -22.35 -33.06
N ASN A 57 15.60 -21.67 -32.08
CA ASN A 57 16.60 -22.25 -31.15
C ASN A 57 16.04 -22.57 -29.75
N ARG A 58 14.72 -22.71 -29.60
CA ARG A 58 14.07 -22.92 -28.29
C ARG A 58 13.34 -24.25 -28.23
N LEU A 59 13.46 -24.94 -27.11
CA LEU A 59 12.81 -26.23 -26.91
C LEU A 59 11.31 -26.04 -26.65
N VAL A 60 10.47 -26.73 -27.41
CA VAL A 60 9.02 -26.59 -27.30
C VAL A 60 8.50 -27.38 -26.10
N VAL A 61 7.79 -26.74 -25.17
CA VAL A 61 7.25 -27.39 -23.97
C VAL A 61 5.76 -27.75 -24.19
N PRO A 62 5.37 -29.03 -24.01
CA PRO A 62 3.98 -29.50 -24.04
C PRO A 62 3.01 -28.73 -23.16
N LYS A 63 1.70 -28.93 -23.36
CA LYS A 63 0.64 -28.36 -22.50
C LYS A 63 0.45 -29.20 -21.22
N ASP A 64 1.56 -29.55 -20.59
CA ASP A 64 1.60 -30.25 -19.32
C ASP A 64 1.83 -29.24 -18.19
N LEU A 65 0.92 -29.19 -17.22
CA LEU A 65 0.94 -28.24 -16.11
C LEU A 65 2.07 -28.56 -15.12
N GLU A 66 2.28 -29.84 -14.81
CA GLU A 66 3.30 -30.26 -13.83
C GLU A 66 4.70 -29.97 -14.36
N LEU A 67 4.94 -30.31 -15.63
CA LEU A 67 6.23 -30.05 -16.27
C LEU A 67 6.54 -28.56 -16.35
N ARG A 68 5.53 -27.72 -16.65
CA ARG A 68 5.70 -26.26 -16.65
C ARG A 68 5.93 -25.71 -15.24
N LYS A 69 5.26 -26.25 -14.21
CA LYS A 69 5.50 -25.89 -12.79
C LYS A 69 6.95 -26.21 -12.40
N LYS A 70 7.44 -27.42 -12.70
CA LYS A 70 8.85 -27.80 -12.47
C LYS A 70 9.86 -26.86 -13.13
N ILE A 71 9.61 -26.44 -14.37
CA ILE A 71 10.48 -25.48 -15.06
C ILE A 71 10.52 -24.11 -14.35
N LEU A 72 9.39 -23.65 -13.81
CA LEU A 72 9.35 -22.41 -13.02
C LEU A 72 10.03 -22.58 -11.66
N ASP A 73 9.75 -23.68 -10.96
CA ASP A 73 10.30 -23.96 -9.64
C ASP A 73 11.83 -24.07 -9.69
N GLU A 74 12.37 -24.75 -10.70
CA GLU A 74 13.81 -24.78 -10.96
C GLU A 74 14.38 -23.37 -11.19
N ALA A 75 13.70 -22.56 -11.99
CA ALA A 75 14.10 -21.18 -12.26
C ALA A 75 14.01 -20.26 -11.03
N HIS A 76 13.28 -20.66 -9.98
CA HIS A 76 13.17 -19.95 -8.70
C HIS A 76 14.10 -20.47 -7.62
N THR A 77 14.40 -21.76 -7.64
CA THR A 77 15.09 -22.48 -6.55
C THR A 77 16.58 -22.61 -6.83
N SER A 78 17.01 -22.49 -8.09
CA SER A 78 18.44 -22.60 -8.41
C SER A 78 19.23 -21.53 -7.64
N MET A 79 20.25 -21.97 -6.91
CA MET A 79 21.09 -21.14 -6.02
C MET A 79 21.71 -19.92 -6.73
N PHE A 80 21.85 -20.00 -8.06
CA PHE A 80 22.41 -18.95 -8.91
C PHE A 80 21.37 -17.95 -9.41
N THR A 81 20.08 -18.30 -9.37
CA THR A 81 18.97 -17.41 -9.74
C THR A 81 18.43 -16.72 -8.50
N LEU A 82 19.22 -15.83 -7.89
CA LEU A 82 18.78 -14.90 -6.84
C LEU A 82 17.39 -14.34 -7.19
N HIS A 83 16.33 -14.93 -6.59
CA HIS A 83 14.91 -14.81 -6.92
C HIS A 83 14.61 -13.76 -8.01
N LEU A 84 14.88 -14.14 -9.27
CA LEU A 84 14.81 -13.22 -10.40
C LEU A 84 13.35 -12.83 -10.61
N GLY A 85 13.02 -11.54 -10.45
CA GLY A 85 11.64 -11.08 -10.64
C GLY A 85 11.06 -11.45 -12.01
N CYS A 86 9.73 -11.53 -12.13
CA CYS A 86 8.99 -12.04 -13.32
C CYS A 86 9.62 -11.70 -14.67
N ASN A 87 10.04 -10.44 -14.89
CA ASN A 87 10.61 -10.02 -16.17
C ASN A 87 11.94 -10.71 -16.47
N LYS A 88 12.83 -10.83 -15.48
CA LYS A 88 14.12 -11.51 -15.63
C LYS A 88 13.91 -13.01 -15.84
N MET A 89 12.99 -13.62 -15.10
CA MET A 89 12.60 -15.01 -15.30
C MET A 89 12.04 -15.26 -16.71
N TYR A 90 11.13 -14.40 -17.18
CA TYR A 90 10.60 -14.49 -18.54
C TYR A 90 11.72 -14.40 -19.58
N GLN A 91 12.66 -13.47 -19.44
CA GLN A 91 13.79 -13.34 -20.37
C GLN A 91 14.68 -14.59 -20.36
N TYR A 92 14.96 -15.15 -19.18
CA TYR A 92 15.74 -16.39 -19.04
C TYR A 92 15.04 -17.58 -19.70
N LEU A 93 13.76 -17.81 -19.38
CA LEU A 93 12.97 -18.91 -19.93
C LEU A 93 12.77 -18.75 -21.44
N LYS A 94 12.51 -17.53 -21.91
CA LYS A 94 12.34 -17.22 -23.33
C LYS A 94 13.59 -17.54 -24.15
N GLN A 95 14.79 -17.55 -23.57
CA GLN A 95 15.99 -17.94 -24.31
C GLN A 95 16.07 -19.44 -24.57
N LYS A 96 15.63 -20.28 -23.62
CA LYS A 96 15.81 -21.74 -23.67
C LYS A 96 14.56 -22.51 -24.09
N PHE A 97 13.39 -22.05 -23.68
CA PHE A 97 12.12 -22.76 -23.84
C PHE A 97 11.09 -21.93 -24.63
N TRP A 98 10.13 -22.63 -25.24
CA TRP A 98 9.02 -22.03 -25.95
C TRP A 98 7.72 -22.78 -25.64
N TRP A 99 6.68 -22.05 -25.26
CA TRP A 99 5.29 -22.52 -25.27
C TRP A 99 4.34 -21.34 -25.36
N THR A 100 3.07 -21.60 -25.62
CA THR A 100 2.07 -20.54 -25.68
C THR A 100 1.84 -19.92 -24.30
N GLN A 101 1.89 -18.60 -24.21
CA GLN A 101 1.58 -17.82 -23.00
C GLN A 101 2.58 -17.97 -21.82
N ILE A 102 3.90 -18.11 -22.09
CA ILE A 102 4.95 -18.06 -21.04
C ILE A 102 4.77 -16.83 -20.13
N ALA A 103 4.49 -15.67 -20.71
CA ALA A 103 4.31 -14.43 -19.95
C ALA A 103 3.16 -14.51 -18.93
N LYS A 104 2.03 -15.12 -19.31
CA LYS A 104 0.89 -15.34 -18.42
C LYS A 104 1.27 -16.26 -17.26
N TYR A 105 1.95 -17.36 -17.57
CA TYR A 105 2.39 -18.35 -16.58
C TYR A 105 3.39 -17.75 -15.58
N VAL A 106 4.34 -16.93 -16.06
CA VAL A 106 5.30 -16.20 -15.23
C VAL A 106 4.62 -15.12 -14.37
N SER A 107 3.57 -14.47 -14.87
CA SER A 107 2.81 -13.48 -14.10
C SER A 107 1.93 -14.11 -13.02
N GLU A 108 1.45 -15.33 -13.23
CA GLU A 108 0.63 -16.09 -12.29
C GLU A 108 1.45 -16.77 -11.18
N CYS A 109 2.78 -16.68 -11.22
CA CYS A 109 3.63 -17.23 -10.16
C CYS A 109 3.35 -16.56 -8.80
N ASP A 110 2.98 -17.37 -7.80
CA ASP A 110 2.65 -16.94 -6.44
C ASP A 110 3.85 -16.30 -5.72
N VAL A 111 5.01 -16.95 -5.76
CA VAL A 111 6.25 -16.45 -5.12
C VAL A 111 6.60 -15.05 -5.64
N CYS A 112 6.54 -14.87 -6.97
CA CYS A 112 6.79 -13.57 -7.58
C CYS A 112 5.72 -12.52 -7.22
N GLN A 113 4.45 -12.92 -7.11
CA GLN A 113 3.38 -12.00 -6.73
C GLN A 113 3.54 -11.49 -5.28
N ARG A 114 4.08 -12.32 -4.38
CA ARG A 114 4.27 -12.01 -2.95
C ARG A 114 5.52 -11.20 -2.62
N VAL A 115 6.65 -11.55 -3.24
CA VAL A 115 7.94 -10.91 -2.93
C VAL A 115 8.09 -9.57 -3.63
N LYS A 116 7.50 -9.42 -4.83
CA LYS A 116 7.72 -8.23 -5.63
C LYS A 116 6.84 -7.08 -5.17
N ALA A 117 7.47 -5.98 -4.75
CA ALA A 117 6.81 -4.71 -4.56
C ALA A 117 6.17 -4.21 -5.87
N ASP A 118 4.95 -3.68 -5.78
CA ASP A 118 4.27 -3.10 -6.93
C ASP A 118 4.79 -1.67 -7.16
N HIS A 119 5.37 -1.43 -8.34
CA HIS A 119 5.76 -0.08 -8.79
C HIS A 119 4.63 0.66 -9.51
N LEU A 120 3.40 0.18 -9.36
CA LEU A 120 2.22 0.78 -9.99
C LEU A 120 1.72 1.95 -9.13
N LYS A 121 1.02 2.88 -9.77
CA LYS A 121 0.31 3.95 -9.05
C LYS A 121 -0.61 3.33 -7.99
N PRO A 122 -0.73 3.94 -6.80
CA PRO A 122 -1.64 3.45 -5.77
C PRO A 122 -3.06 3.27 -6.30
N ALA A 123 -3.67 2.15 -5.91
CA ALA A 123 -5.05 1.84 -6.27
C ALA A 123 -6.04 2.67 -5.44
N GLY A 124 -7.21 2.92 -6.02
CA GLY A 124 -8.31 3.62 -5.37
C GLY A 124 -8.32 5.10 -5.69
N MET A 125 -9.43 5.54 -6.29
CA MET A 125 -9.67 6.96 -6.55
C MET A 125 -9.83 7.72 -5.24
N PHE A 126 -9.43 9.00 -5.24
CA PHE A 126 -9.60 9.87 -4.09
C PHE A 126 -11.09 10.09 -3.78
N GLN A 127 -11.47 9.82 -2.54
CA GLN A 127 -12.80 10.06 -2.00
C GLN A 127 -12.76 11.31 -1.11
N PRO A 128 -13.20 12.49 -1.61
CA PRO A 128 -13.33 13.65 -0.75
C PRO A 128 -14.45 13.44 0.28
N LEU A 129 -14.27 13.96 1.50
CA LEU A 129 -15.33 14.04 2.50
C LEU A 129 -16.46 14.94 1.98
N ALA A 130 -17.70 14.62 2.33
CA ALA A 130 -18.83 15.47 1.98
C ALA A 130 -18.67 16.85 2.61
N VAL A 131 -18.88 17.91 1.83
CA VAL A 131 -18.98 19.27 2.40
C VAL A 131 -20.25 19.31 3.24
N LEU A 132 -20.09 19.50 4.55
CA LEU A 132 -21.22 19.52 5.47
C LEU A 132 -22.15 20.70 5.21
N ALA A 133 -23.43 20.50 5.52
CA ALA A 133 -24.46 21.52 5.35
C ALA A 133 -24.38 22.63 6.41
N TRP A 134 -23.80 22.38 7.59
CA TRP A 134 -23.75 23.34 8.68
C TRP A 134 -22.58 23.11 9.62
N LYS A 135 -22.30 24.11 10.45
CA LYS A 135 -21.24 24.11 11.48
C LYS A 135 -21.51 22.99 12.50
N TRP A 136 -20.47 22.35 13.01
CA TRP A 136 -20.52 21.37 14.11
C TRP A 136 -21.22 20.03 13.80
N LYS A 137 -21.55 19.75 12.53
CA LYS A 137 -22.25 18.52 12.16
C LYS A 137 -21.35 17.29 12.24
N ASP A 138 -20.08 17.41 11.85
CA ASP A 138 -19.05 16.39 12.06
C ASP A 138 -17.77 17.05 12.54
N ILE A 139 -17.23 16.53 13.65
CA ILE A 139 -15.97 16.97 14.24
C ILE A 139 -14.97 15.83 14.08
N HIS A 140 -13.81 16.13 13.49
CA HIS A 140 -12.72 15.18 13.43
C HIS A 140 -11.75 15.46 14.57
N MET A 141 -11.28 14.40 15.21
CA MET A 141 -10.25 14.48 16.24
C MET A 141 -9.07 13.67 15.74
N ASP A 142 -7.88 14.24 15.89
CA ASP A 142 -6.66 13.52 15.58
C ASP A 142 -5.60 13.77 16.65
N PHE A 143 -4.69 12.80 16.75
CA PHE A 143 -3.60 12.84 17.70
C PHE A 143 -2.38 13.45 17.02
N ILE A 144 -1.90 14.57 17.53
CA ILE A 144 -0.51 14.93 17.29
C ILE A 144 0.32 14.31 18.39
N ALA A 145 1.02 13.24 18.00
CA ALA A 145 2.13 12.74 18.78
C ALA A 145 3.38 13.54 18.39
N TYR A 146 4.14 13.96 19.40
CA TYR A 146 5.54 14.40 19.38
C TYR A 146 5.84 15.90 19.44
N LEU A 147 6.26 16.31 20.64
CA LEU A 147 7.57 16.93 20.83
C LEU A 147 8.28 16.18 21.99
N ALA A 148 9.12 15.19 21.66
CA ALA A 148 9.94 14.50 22.64
C ALA A 148 11.12 15.40 23.06
N LEU A 149 10.87 16.33 23.99
CA LEU A 149 11.92 17.08 24.69
C LEU A 149 12.13 16.64 26.14
N ARG A 150 11.29 15.73 26.67
CA ARG A 150 11.54 15.04 27.95
C ARG A 150 11.86 13.57 27.70
N ARG A 151 12.97 13.09 28.28
CA ARG A 151 13.35 11.67 28.25
C ARG A 151 12.35 10.76 28.98
N ASP A 152 11.46 11.32 29.82
CA ASP A 152 10.67 10.51 30.76
C ASP A 152 9.13 10.67 30.65
N THR A 153 8.63 11.55 29.77
CA THR A 153 7.18 11.68 29.49
C THR A 153 6.96 12.16 28.06
N ILE A 154 6.19 11.40 27.27
CA ILE A 154 5.69 11.83 25.95
C ILE A 154 4.35 12.55 26.20
N PRO A 155 4.27 13.90 26.15
CA PRO A 155 2.98 14.56 26.21
C PRO A 155 2.22 14.33 24.90
N PHE A 156 0.99 13.83 25.00
CA PHE A 156 0.05 13.75 23.88
C PHE A 156 -0.89 14.96 23.95
N GLY A 157 -1.00 15.71 22.85
CA GLY A 157 -1.97 16.79 22.70
C GLY A 157 -3.12 16.37 21.78
N TRP A 158 -4.35 16.77 22.10
CA TRP A 158 -5.49 16.62 21.20
C TRP A 158 -5.65 17.85 20.34
N LEU A 159 -5.81 17.66 19.03
CA LEU A 159 -6.29 18.70 18.14
C LEU A 159 -7.70 18.35 17.64
N LEU A 160 -8.63 19.26 17.93
CA LEU A 160 -9.99 19.21 17.43
C LEU A 160 -10.07 20.05 16.17
N ILE A 161 -10.28 19.38 15.04
CA ILE A 161 -10.38 20.02 13.73
C ILE A 161 -11.75 19.69 13.15
N ASP A 162 -12.57 20.71 12.87
CA ASP A 162 -13.80 20.52 12.10
C ASP A 162 -13.44 19.98 10.71
N SER A 163 -14.32 19.16 10.13
CA SER A 163 -14.36 18.70 8.74
C SER A 163 -14.09 19.76 7.64
N GLN A 164 -14.13 21.04 8.01
CA GLN A 164 -13.85 22.19 7.13
C GLN A 164 -12.49 22.87 7.41
N ASN A 165 -11.53 22.17 8.03
CA ASN A 165 -10.19 22.69 8.42
C ASN A 165 -10.24 23.86 9.41
N ARG A 166 -11.19 23.83 10.35
CA ARG A 166 -11.32 24.85 11.39
C ARG A 166 -10.74 24.28 12.67
N LEU A 167 -9.75 24.95 13.27
CA LEU A 167 -9.27 24.57 14.59
C LEU A 167 -10.28 25.04 15.62
N ILE A 168 -10.84 24.08 16.34
CA ILE A 168 -11.89 24.31 17.34
C ILE A 168 -11.27 24.58 18.70
N SER A 169 -10.26 23.79 19.07
CA SER A 169 -9.58 23.87 20.34
C SER A 169 -8.40 22.90 20.36
N SER A 170 -7.34 23.30 21.05
CA SER A 170 -6.30 22.41 21.55
C SER A 170 -6.59 22.01 23.00
N LEU A 171 -6.64 20.70 23.31
CA LEU A 171 -6.87 20.20 24.67
C LEU A 171 -5.68 19.37 25.16
N LEU A 172 -5.19 19.70 26.35
CA LEU A 172 -4.08 19.02 27.05
C LEU A 172 -4.52 17.87 27.98
N LYS A 173 -5.75 17.34 27.85
CA LYS A 173 -6.25 16.26 28.73
C LYS A 173 -7.00 15.15 27.95
N PRO A 174 -6.81 13.86 28.30
CA PRO A 174 -7.44 12.74 27.60
C PRO A 174 -8.90 12.51 28.04
N PRO A 175 -9.87 12.41 27.09
CA PRO A 175 -11.12 11.70 27.33
C PRO A 175 -10.97 10.20 27.06
N ILE A 176 -11.76 9.41 27.76
CA ILE A 176 -11.78 7.94 27.74
C ILE A 176 -12.51 7.47 26.48
N GLY A 177 -11.81 6.73 25.61
CA GLY A 177 -12.41 6.01 24.47
C GLY A 177 -11.44 5.84 23.31
N ARG A 178 -10.81 4.66 23.19
CA ARG A 178 -9.91 4.32 22.08
C ARG A 178 -10.72 3.82 20.88
N SER A 179 -10.62 4.51 19.75
CA SER A 179 -10.73 3.90 18.42
C SER A 179 -9.35 3.95 17.77
N LYS A 180 -8.82 2.79 17.38
CA LYS A 180 -7.41 2.60 16.99
C LYS A 180 -7.15 2.99 15.53
N TYR A 181 -5.99 3.63 15.33
CA TYR A 181 -5.20 3.81 14.11
C TYR A 181 -5.85 3.45 12.76
N HIS A 182 -6.25 4.48 12.02
CA HIS A 182 -6.24 4.44 10.56
C HIS A 182 -5.55 5.70 10.01
N PRO A 183 -4.26 5.65 9.62
CA PRO A 183 -3.54 6.81 9.07
C PRO A 183 -4.02 7.22 7.66
N GLN A 184 -5.21 6.79 7.23
CA GLN A 184 -5.84 7.20 5.97
C GLN A 184 -7.17 7.96 6.16
N THR A 185 -7.57 8.26 7.40
CA THR A 185 -8.73 9.10 7.66
C THR A 185 -8.37 10.59 7.58
N SER A 186 -8.39 11.09 6.34
CA SER A 186 -8.35 12.50 5.91
C SER A 186 -6.97 13.18 5.86
N GLY A 187 -6.37 13.21 4.67
CA GLY A 187 -5.21 14.07 4.37
C GLY A 187 -5.50 15.59 4.47
N GLN A 188 -6.71 15.97 4.86
CA GLN A 188 -7.08 17.34 5.23
C GLN A 188 -6.61 17.66 6.65
N VAL A 189 -6.93 16.79 7.62
CA VAL A 189 -6.48 16.91 9.01
C VAL A 189 -4.96 16.79 9.11
N GLU A 190 -4.36 15.85 8.38
CA GLU A 190 -2.89 15.68 8.32
C GLU A 190 -2.16 16.97 7.87
N ARG A 191 -2.76 17.73 6.94
CA ARG A 191 -2.18 19.00 6.48
C ARG A 191 -2.32 20.11 7.51
N VAL A 192 -3.42 20.15 8.25
CA VAL A 192 -3.57 21.09 9.37
C VAL A 192 -2.57 20.76 10.47
N ASN A 193 -2.40 19.47 10.79
CA ASN A 193 -1.43 19.00 11.76
C ASN A 193 -0.01 19.42 11.37
N GLN A 194 0.39 19.23 10.12
CA GLN A 194 1.73 19.65 9.66
C GLN A 194 1.96 21.16 9.80
N ILE A 195 0.95 21.99 9.48
CA ILE A 195 1.07 23.45 9.62
C ILE A 195 1.24 23.83 11.09
N LEU A 196 0.49 23.20 12.00
CA LEU A 196 0.61 23.45 13.43
C LEU A 196 1.91 22.94 14.00
N GLU A 197 2.39 21.78 13.56
CA GLU A 197 3.72 21.28 13.90
C GLU A 197 4.81 22.26 13.48
N ASP A 198 4.73 22.82 12.27
CA ASP A 198 5.70 23.79 11.77
C ASP A 198 5.65 25.09 12.59
N MET A 199 4.45 25.58 12.93
CA MET A 199 4.26 26.74 13.82
C MET A 199 4.83 26.49 15.22
N LEU A 200 4.51 25.35 15.83
CA LEU A 200 4.99 24.97 17.16
C LEU A 200 6.51 24.74 17.16
N ARG A 201 7.06 24.16 16.08
CA ARG A 201 8.51 24.00 15.91
C ARG A 201 9.20 25.36 15.88
N ALA A 202 8.67 26.33 15.14
CA ALA A 202 9.18 27.70 15.15
C ALA A 202 9.12 28.33 16.55
N CYS A 203 7.99 28.18 17.26
CA CYS A 203 7.86 28.67 18.63
C CYS A 203 8.87 28.02 19.59
N THR A 204 9.11 26.71 19.48
CA THR A 204 10.07 26.00 20.34
C THR A 204 11.52 26.43 20.12
N LEU A 205 11.87 26.84 18.89
CA LEU A 205 13.18 27.41 18.58
C LEU A 205 13.40 28.76 19.26
N THR A 206 12.34 29.55 19.45
CA THR A 206 12.41 30.91 20.01
C THR A 206 12.21 30.94 21.54
N TYR A 207 11.28 30.15 22.08
CA TYR A 207 10.83 30.25 23.48
C TYR A 207 11.30 29.08 24.37
N SER A 208 12.15 28.19 23.85
CA SER A 208 12.58 26.95 24.53
C SER A 208 11.38 26.09 24.98
N THR A 209 11.57 25.15 25.91
CA THR A 209 10.72 23.98 26.26
C THR A 209 9.24 24.25 26.64
N LYS A 210 8.74 25.48 26.55
CA LYS A 210 7.36 25.93 26.86
C LYS A 210 6.44 25.99 25.64
N TRP A 211 6.36 24.89 24.90
CA TRP A 211 5.50 24.82 23.70
C TRP A 211 4.01 24.86 24.03
N ASP A 212 3.65 24.47 25.25
CA ASP A 212 2.30 24.50 25.83
C ASP A 212 1.79 25.94 26.00
N GLU A 213 2.65 26.87 26.42
CA GLU A 213 2.34 28.31 26.49
C GLU A 213 2.14 28.92 25.08
N CYS A 214 2.75 28.31 24.05
CA CYS A 214 2.65 28.76 22.67
C CYS A 214 1.39 28.24 21.95
N LEU A 215 0.72 27.24 22.51
CA LEU A 215 -0.39 26.55 21.86
C LEU A 215 -1.61 27.48 21.61
N PRO A 216 -2.06 28.31 22.57
CA PRO A 216 -3.14 29.28 22.32
C PRO A 216 -2.75 30.34 21.28
N LEU A 217 -1.47 30.71 21.22
CA LEU A 217 -0.96 31.67 20.23
C LEU A 217 -0.95 31.06 18.82
N ALA A 218 -0.54 29.80 18.68
CA ALA A 218 -0.57 29.07 17.42
C ALA A 218 -2.00 28.85 16.92
N GLU A 219 -2.93 28.49 17.81
CA GLU A 219 -4.36 28.35 17.51
C GLU A 219 -4.95 29.69 17.02
N PHE A 220 -4.66 30.79 17.73
CA PHE A 220 -5.09 32.13 17.35
C PHE A 220 -4.52 32.54 15.99
N ALA A 221 -3.23 32.32 15.76
CA ALA A 221 -2.57 32.65 14.50
C ALA A 221 -3.16 31.85 13.33
N TYR A 222 -3.40 30.55 13.52
CA TYR A 222 -4.01 29.70 12.50
C TYR A 222 -5.45 30.12 12.18
N ASN A 223 -6.28 30.34 13.20
CA ASN A 223 -7.70 30.69 13.01
C ASN A 223 -7.89 32.08 12.37
N ASN A 224 -6.89 32.95 12.48
CA ASN A 224 -6.89 34.27 11.85
C ASN A 224 -6.14 34.33 10.51
N SER A 225 -5.45 33.26 10.12
CA SER A 225 -4.72 33.20 8.87
C SER A 225 -5.65 32.93 7.69
N TYR A 226 -5.39 33.58 6.56
CA TYR A 226 -6.16 33.38 5.34
C TYR A 226 -5.99 31.95 4.80
N GLN A 227 -7.09 31.23 4.60
CA GLN A 227 -7.07 29.90 4.00
C GLN A 227 -7.55 29.94 2.55
N LYS A 228 -6.70 29.47 1.62
CA LYS A 228 -7.01 29.43 0.18
C LYS A 228 -8.24 28.58 -0.18
N SER A 229 -8.57 27.57 0.62
CA SER A 229 -9.76 26.73 0.41
C SER A 229 -11.06 27.41 0.82
N LEU A 230 -11.02 28.31 1.81
CA LEU A 230 -12.17 29.07 2.31
C LEU A 230 -12.28 30.44 1.62
N GLU A 231 -11.16 30.96 1.12
CA GLU A 231 -10.98 32.34 0.64
C GLU A 231 -11.20 33.41 1.72
N MET A 232 -11.07 33.02 2.99
CA MET A 232 -11.16 33.85 4.19
C MET A 232 -10.45 33.16 5.36
N ALA A 233 -10.40 33.81 6.52
CA ALA A 233 -9.90 33.19 7.75
C ALA A 233 -10.93 32.23 8.37
N PRO A 234 -10.53 31.12 9.01
CA PRO A 234 -11.45 30.23 9.73
C PRO A 234 -12.32 30.95 10.76
N PHE A 235 -11.76 31.92 11.47
CA PHE A 235 -12.49 32.76 12.42
C PHE A 235 -13.62 33.55 11.74
N GLU A 236 -13.34 34.14 10.58
CA GLU A 236 -14.31 34.89 9.78
C GLU A 236 -15.42 33.97 9.25
N ALA A 237 -15.05 32.77 8.78
CA ALA A 237 -16.02 31.75 8.38
C ALA A 237 -16.93 31.27 9.53
N LEU A 238 -16.40 31.24 10.76
CA LEU A 238 -17.13 30.77 11.93
C LEU A 238 -18.03 31.85 12.54
N TYR A 239 -17.55 33.08 12.66
CA TYR A 239 -18.25 34.16 13.36
C TYR A 239 -18.86 35.21 12.42
N GLY A 240 -18.63 35.10 11.11
CA GLY A 240 -19.11 36.02 10.08
C GLY A 240 -18.45 37.41 10.11
N ARG A 241 -17.42 37.59 10.94
CA ARG A 241 -16.68 38.84 11.13
C ARG A 241 -15.19 38.57 11.34
N ARG A 242 -14.36 39.54 11.00
CA ARG A 242 -12.91 39.46 11.26
C ARG A 242 -12.61 39.50 12.76
N CYS A 243 -11.58 38.79 13.18
CA CYS A 243 -11.12 38.80 14.56
C CYS A 243 -10.58 40.20 14.93
N ARG A 244 -10.94 40.68 16.11
CA ARG A 244 -10.39 41.93 16.66
C ARG A 244 -9.13 41.57 17.44
N THR A 245 -7.97 41.97 16.90
CA THR A 245 -6.70 41.89 17.61
C THR A 245 -6.58 43.08 18.59
N PRO A 246 -5.75 42.99 19.63
CA PRO A 246 -5.47 44.13 20.52
C PRO A 246 -4.97 45.38 19.78
N LEU A 247 -4.39 45.22 18.59
CA LEU A 247 -3.96 46.30 17.69
C LEU A 247 -5.13 47.05 17.04
N ASN A 248 -6.32 46.44 16.95
CA ASN A 248 -7.51 46.99 16.31
C ASN A 248 -8.65 47.26 17.32
N TRP A 249 -8.31 47.49 18.60
CA TRP A 249 -9.29 47.67 19.67
C TRP A 249 -10.04 49.02 19.59
N SER A 250 -9.48 50.01 18.90
CA SER A 250 -9.95 51.39 18.87
C SER A 250 -10.79 51.75 17.63
N GLU A 251 -11.64 50.85 17.16
CA GLU A 251 -12.70 51.22 16.20
C GLU A 251 -13.97 51.63 16.97
N PRO A 252 -14.32 52.93 17.04
CA PRO A 252 -15.62 53.37 17.53
C PRO A 252 -16.69 53.00 16.50
N GLY A 253 -17.11 51.74 16.51
CA GLY A 253 -18.22 51.24 15.71
C GLY A 253 -19.48 51.08 16.55
N GLU A 254 -20.61 51.51 16.00
CA GLU A 254 -21.95 51.32 16.57
C GLU A 254 -22.19 49.82 16.87
N ARG A 255 -22.71 49.50 18.06
CA ARG A 255 -23.13 48.13 18.39
C ARG A 255 -24.37 47.81 17.55
N VAL A 256 -24.16 47.17 16.39
CA VAL A 256 -25.26 46.74 15.52
C VAL A 256 -26.20 45.85 16.35
N THR A 257 -27.44 46.30 16.52
CA THR A 257 -28.51 45.55 17.17
C THR A 257 -28.79 44.27 16.38
N PHE A 258 -28.98 43.16 17.09
CA PHE A 258 -29.16 41.83 16.50
C PHE A 258 -30.50 41.75 15.74
N GLY A 259 -30.49 42.03 14.44
CA GLY A 259 -31.63 41.88 13.54
C GLY A 259 -31.60 40.56 12.74
N PRO A 260 -32.73 40.17 12.10
CA PRO A 260 -32.81 39.00 11.22
C PRO A 260 -31.83 39.05 10.03
N ASP A 261 -31.34 40.23 9.65
CA ASP A 261 -30.34 40.42 8.59
C ASP A 261 -29.03 39.66 8.83
N LEU A 262 -28.63 39.46 10.09
CA LEU A 262 -27.42 38.70 10.44
C LEU A 262 -27.56 37.21 10.12
N VAL A 263 -28.78 36.66 10.25
CA VAL A 263 -29.04 35.25 9.92
C VAL A 263 -28.94 35.06 8.42
N THR A 264 -29.56 35.96 7.65
CA THR A 264 -29.50 35.95 6.17
C THR A 264 -28.05 36.10 5.67
N GLN A 265 -27.28 37.03 6.24
CA GLN A 265 -25.86 37.22 5.91
C GLN A 265 -25.02 35.99 6.26
N ALA A 266 -25.27 35.36 7.41
CA ALA A 266 -24.58 34.13 7.80
C ALA A 266 -24.90 32.95 6.85
N GLU A 267 -26.16 32.82 6.41
CA GLU A 267 -26.56 31.80 5.44
C GLU A 267 -25.90 32.01 4.07
N GLU A 268 -25.82 33.25 3.59
CA GLU A 268 -25.12 33.59 2.35
C GLU A 268 -23.63 33.29 2.42
N GLN A 269 -22.97 33.63 3.53
CA GLN A 269 -21.58 33.29 3.77
C GLN A 269 -21.36 31.78 3.79
N VAL A 270 -22.24 31.01 4.43
CA VAL A 270 -22.17 29.53 4.43
C VAL A 270 -22.31 28.98 3.01
N LYS A 271 -23.25 29.50 2.20
CA LYS A 271 -23.38 29.12 0.78
C LYS A 271 -22.10 29.40 -0.01
N PHE A 272 -21.49 30.57 0.20
CA PHE A 272 -20.23 30.95 -0.45
C PHE A 272 -19.09 29.99 -0.04
N ILE A 273 -18.92 29.74 1.26
CA ILE A 273 -17.93 28.80 1.79
C ILE A 273 -18.11 27.40 1.19
N HIS A 274 -19.35 26.91 1.09
CA HIS A 274 -19.64 25.60 0.50
C HIS A 274 -19.23 25.54 -0.98
N SER A 275 -19.48 26.60 -1.74
CA SER A 275 -19.09 26.65 -3.15
C SER A 275 -17.56 26.60 -3.31
N ASN A 276 -16.83 27.31 -2.46
CA ASN A 276 -15.37 27.34 -2.43
C ASN A 276 -14.78 25.99 -2.01
N LEU A 277 -15.33 25.36 -0.97
CA LEU A 277 -14.93 24.03 -0.53
C LEU A 277 -15.18 22.98 -1.62
N LYS A 278 -16.33 23.02 -2.31
CA LYS A 278 -16.60 22.13 -3.46
C LYS A 278 -15.57 22.32 -4.58
N ARG A 279 -15.22 23.57 -4.90
CA ARG A 279 -14.20 23.90 -5.90
C ARG A 279 -12.81 23.39 -5.49
N ALA A 280 -12.43 23.60 -4.23
CA ALA A 280 -11.17 23.12 -3.67
C ALA A 280 -11.08 21.59 -3.68
N GLN A 281 -12.15 20.90 -3.24
CA GLN A 281 -12.23 19.43 -3.26
C GLN A 281 -12.16 18.88 -4.68
N SER A 282 -12.84 19.49 -5.66
CA SER A 282 -12.77 19.08 -7.07
C SER A 282 -11.34 19.20 -7.63
N ARG A 283 -10.65 20.31 -7.33
CA ARG A 283 -9.23 20.49 -7.68
C ARG A 283 -8.38 19.40 -7.03
N GLN A 284 -8.50 19.19 -5.71
CA GLN A 284 -7.75 18.15 -4.99
C GLN A 284 -8.00 16.75 -5.58
N LYS A 285 -9.25 16.41 -5.89
CA LYS A 285 -9.65 15.15 -6.52
C LYS A 285 -8.96 14.98 -7.88
N SER A 286 -8.99 16.00 -8.74
CA SER A 286 -8.34 15.94 -10.06
C SER A 286 -6.81 15.76 -9.97
N TYR A 287 -6.13 16.46 -9.06
CA TYR A 287 -4.69 16.30 -8.85
C TYR A 287 -4.33 14.94 -8.26
N SER A 288 -5.08 14.49 -7.25
CA SER A 288 -4.84 13.20 -6.58
C SER A 288 -5.08 12.04 -7.54
N ASN A 289 -6.17 12.08 -8.31
CA ASN A 289 -6.53 11.01 -9.25
C ASN A 289 -5.52 10.85 -10.39
N LYS A 290 -4.81 11.90 -10.83
CA LYS A 290 -3.71 11.77 -11.82
C LYS A 290 -2.60 10.81 -11.37
N ARG A 291 -2.40 10.68 -10.06
CA ARG A 291 -1.36 9.85 -9.43
C ARG A 291 -1.89 8.51 -8.93
N ARG A 292 -3.19 8.22 -9.10
CA ARG A 292 -3.86 7.00 -8.65
C ARG A 292 -4.41 6.22 -9.84
N ARG A 293 -4.72 4.95 -9.64
CA ARG A 293 -5.39 4.11 -10.64
C ARG A 293 -6.75 3.63 -10.12
N PRO A 294 -7.77 3.54 -10.99
CA PRO A 294 -9.01 2.86 -10.63
C PRO A 294 -8.73 1.37 -10.45
N GLN A 295 -9.28 0.80 -9.39
CA GLN A 295 -9.25 -0.63 -9.15
C GLN A 295 -10.51 -1.00 -8.38
N VAL A 296 -11.21 -2.00 -8.87
CA VAL A 296 -12.45 -2.51 -8.30
C VAL A 296 -12.31 -4.02 -8.20
N PHE A 297 -12.86 -4.58 -7.13
CA PHE A 297 -12.91 -6.01 -6.90
C PHE A 297 -14.36 -6.45 -6.73
N GLU A 298 -14.63 -7.70 -7.07
CA GLU A 298 -15.94 -8.31 -6.89
C GLU A 298 -15.95 -9.23 -5.67
N LYS A 299 -17.13 -9.46 -5.10
CA LYS A 299 -17.31 -10.43 -4.01
C LYS A 299 -16.88 -11.81 -4.49
N GLY A 300 -15.99 -12.46 -3.74
CA GLY A 300 -15.40 -13.75 -4.10
C GLY A 300 -14.05 -13.68 -4.83
N ASP A 301 -13.60 -12.50 -5.27
CA ASP A 301 -12.23 -12.33 -5.77
C ASP A 301 -11.22 -12.67 -4.66
N HIS A 302 -10.09 -13.27 -5.06
CA HIS A 302 -8.97 -13.52 -4.17
C HIS A 302 -7.93 -12.40 -4.31
N VAL A 303 -7.43 -11.92 -3.18
CA VAL A 303 -6.47 -10.83 -3.12
C VAL A 303 -5.35 -11.12 -2.12
N TYR A 304 -4.19 -10.53 -2.36
CA TYR A 304 -3.13 -10.48 -1.38
C TYR A 304 -3.17 -9.16 -0.61
N LEU A 305 -2.92 -9.24 0.70
CA LEU A 305 -2.81 -8.11 1.61
C LEU A 305 -1.37 -7.64 1.70
N ARG A 306 -1.13 -6.35 1.48
CA ARG A 306 0.18 -5.72 1.60
C ARG A 306 0.59 -5.59 3.07
N VAL A 307 1.79 -6.04 3.38
CA VAL A 307 2.43 -5.95 4.69
C VAL A 307 3.76 -5.21 4.58
N SER A 308 4.21 -4.61 5.69
CA SER A 308 5.50 -3.92 5.75
C SER A 308 6.45 -4.73 6.64
N PRO A 309 7.43 -5.44 6.05
CA PRO A 309 8.38 -6.21 6.86
C PRO A 309 9.34 -5.25 7.58
N MET A 310 9.55 -5.47 8.88
CA MET A 310 10.40 -4.58 9.70
C MET A 310 11.90 -4.80 9.42
N LYS A 311 12.30 -6.02 9.05
CA LYS A 311 13.69 -6.42 8.73
C LYS A 311 13.68 -7.57 7.71
N GLY A 312 14.56 -7.55 6.69
CA GLY A 312 14.85 -8.73 5.85
C GLY A 312 14.25 -8.75 4.42
N LEU A 313 14.40 -9.91 3.75
CA LEU A 313 13.94 -10.24 2.39
C LEU A 313 12.50 -10.78 2.35
N ALA A 314 11.73 -10.51 3.40
CA ALA A 314 10.42 -11.07 3.65
C ALA A 314 9.39 -10.66 2.57
N PRO A 315 8.35 -11.48 2.32
CA PRO A 315 7.30 -11.14 1.37
C PRO A 315 6.56 -9.86 1.77
N TRP A 316 6.33 -9.00 0.78
CA TRP A 316 5.57 -7.76 0.91
C TRP A 316 4.06 -7.99 0.92
N TYR A 317 3.61 -9.21 0.63
CA TYR A 317 2.21 -9.57 0.57
C TYR A 317 1.93 -10.94 1.20
N VAL A 318 0.80 -11.02 1.91
CA VAL A 318 0.27 -12.23 2.58
C VAL A 318 -1.10 -12.58 1.98
N GLY A 319 -1.50 -13.85 2.07
CA GLY A 319 -2.77 -14.36 1.51
C GLY A 319 -2.55 -15.60 0.63
N PRO A 320 -3.39 -15.87 -0.38
CA PRO A 320 -4.55 -15.09 -0.80
C PRO A 320 -5.70 -15.15 0.20
N PHE A 321 -6.42 -14.03 0.34
CA PHE A 321 -7.64 -13.93 1.13
C PHE A 321 -8.83 -13.64 0.20
N LYS A 322 -10.00 -14.14 0.57
CA LYS A 322 -11.23 -13.97 -0.20
C LYS A 322 -11.93 -12.68 0.20
N ILE A 323 -12.45 -11.93 -0.78
CA ILE A 323 -13.30 -10.76 -0.51
C ILE A 323 -14.71 -11.21 -0.16
N THR A 324 -15.17 -10.82 1.03
CA THR A 324 -16.52 -11.16 1.53
C THR A 324 -17.55 -10.11 1.15
N GLU A 325 -17.20 -8.83 1.24
CA GLU A 325 -18.06 -7.71 0.84
C GLU A 325 -17.26 -6.46 0.47
N GLN A 326 -17.94 -5.54 -0.22
CA GLN A 326 -17.47 -4.19 -0.47
C GLN A 326 -18.13 -3.23 0.54
N CYS A 327 -17.38 -2.77 1.55
CA CYS A 327 -17.90 -1.85 2.58
C CYS A 327 -17.97 -0.39 2.12
N GLY A 328 -17.28 -0.05 1.02
CA GLY A 328 -17.29 1.29 0.45
C GLY A 328 -16.67 1.36 -0.95
N PRO A 329 -16.59 2.54 -1.56
CA PRO A 329 -16.07 2.69 -2.92
C PRO A 329 -14.60 2.26 -3.06
N VAL A 330 -13.84 2.29 -1.96
CA VAL A 330 -12.40 1.97 -1.92
C VAL A 330 -12.03 1.04 -0.76
N ALA A 331 -13.00 0.47 -0.07
CA ALA A 331 -12.78 -0.37 1.11
C ALA A 331 -13.50 -1.71 0.96
N TYR A 332 -12.79 -2.80 1.26
CA TYR A 332 -13.25 -4.17 1.11
C TYR A 332 -12.98 -4.97 2.38
N ARG A 333 -13.91 -5.87 2.73
CA ARG A 333 -13.75 -6.81 3.83
C ARG A 333 -13.16 -8.12 3.32
N LEU A 334 -12.18 -8.65 4.05
CA LEU A 334 -11.52 -9.92 3.75
C LEU A 334 -11.93 -11.02 4.73
N GLU A 335 -11.93 -12.25 4.25
CA GLU A 335 -12.02 -13.45 5.09
C GLU A 335 -10.63 -13.75 5.68
N LEU A 336 -10.39 -13.27 6.91
CA LEU A 336 -9.13 -13.49 7.62
C LEU A 336 -9.18 -14.80 8.43
N PRO A 337 -8.08 -15.59 8.45
CA PRO A 337 -7.95 -16.74 9.32
C PRO A 337 -8.02 -16.36 10.81
N PRO A 338 -8.36 -17.31 11.71
CA PRO A 338 -8.49 -17.04 13.15
C PRO A 338 -7.23 -16.48 13.81
N HIS A 339 -6.04 -16.81 13.31
CA HIS A 339 -4.76 -16.30 13.83
C HIS A 339 -4.52 -14.82 13.52
N LEU A 340 -5.25 -14.23 12.56
CA LEU A 340 -5.22 -12.81 12.22
C LEU A 340 -6.43 -12.04 12.77
N ALA A 341 -7.24 -12.62 13.65
CA ALA A 341 -8.45 -11.98 14.21
C ALA A 341 -8.17 -10.68 14.98
N THR A 342 -6.93 -10.45 15.42
CA THR A 342 -6.50 -9.20 16.06
C THR A 342 -6.48 -8.02 15.07
N VAL A 343 -6.32 -8.30 13.77
CA VAL A 343 -6.27 -7.30 12.71
C VAL A 343 -7.69 -7.01 12.22
N HIS A 344 -8.00 -5.73 11.99
CA HIS A 344 -9.28 -5.35 11.37
C HIS A 344 -9.41 -5.96 9.98
N ASP A 345 -10.59 -6.48 9.65
CA ASP A 345 -10.87 -7.22 8.41
C ASP A 345 -11.21 -6.33 7.21
N VAL A 346 -11.36 -5.01 7.42
CA VAL A 346 -11.67 -4.02 6.38
C VAL A 346 -10.40 -3.28 5.96
N PHE A 347 -10.06 -3.39 4.68
CA PHE A 347 -8.85 -2.81 4.10
C PHE A 347 -9.14 -1.86 2.94
N HIS A 348 -8.32 -0.83 2.83
CA HIS A 348 -8.36 0.07 1.69
C HIS A 348 -7.76 -0.62 0.44
N VAL A 349 -8.35 -0.39 -0.73
CA VAL A 349 -7.97 -1.00 -2.03
C VAL A 349 -6.49 -0.83 -2.39
N SER A 350 -5.81 0.21 -1.86
CA SER A 350 -4.36 0.42 -2.06
C SER A 350 -3.48 -0.60 -1.36
N GLN A 351 -4.00 -1.29 -0.35
CA GLN A 351 -3.32 -2.36 0.38
C GLN A 351 -3.59 -3.73 -0.26
N LEU A 352 -4.45 -3.80 -1.27
CA LEU A 352 -4.89 -5.06 -1.88
C LEU A 352 -4.29 -5.23 -3.28
N LYS A 353 -3.85 -6.45 -3.56
CA LYS A 353 -3.33 -6.86 -4.87
C LYS A 353 -4.16 -8.02 -5.40
N LYS A 354 -4.61 -7.94 -6.66
CA LYS A 354 -5.40 -9.03 -7.28
C LYS A 354 -4.55 -10.30 -7.36
N CYS A 355 -5.09 -11.42 -6.87
CA CYS A 355 -4.49 -12.73 -7.07
C CYS A 355 -4.89 -13.23 -8.46
N LEU A 356 -3.90 -13.49 -9.32
CA LEU A 356 -4.17 -13.94 -10.70
C LEU A 356 -4.52 -15.43 -10.77
N ARG A 357 -3.96 -16.23 -9.86
CA ARG A 357 -4.22 -17.66 -9.72
C ARG A 357 -4.13 -18.02 -8.25
N VAL A 358 -5.20 -18.61 -7.72
CA VAL A 358 -5.21 -19.14 -6.35
C VAL A 358 -4.27 -20.35 -6.31
N PRO A 359 -3.22 -20.36 -5.46
CA PRO A 359 -2.38 -21.53 -5.28
C PRO A 359 -3.19 -22.69 -4.67
N GLU A 360 -3.01 -23.91 -5.20
CA GLU A 360 -3.62 -25.13 -4.65
C GLU A 360 -2.96 -25.54 -3.32
N GLU A 361 -1.69 -25.17 -3.12
CA GLU A 361 -0.95 -25.33 -1.87
C GLU A 361 -1.07 -24.04 -1.06
N VAL A 362 -1.91 -24.04 -0.03
CA VAL A 362 -1.96 -22.96 0.95
C VAL A 362 -0.67 -23.03 1.76
N ILE A 363 0.27 -22.13 1.49
CA ILE A 363 1.44 -21.95 2.36
C ILE A 363 0.89 -21.60 3.75
N ASP A 364 1.25 -22.39 4.75
CA ASP A 364 0.72 -22.25 6.09
C ASP A 364 1.13 -20.89 6.66
N THR A 365 0.15 -19.99 6.76
CA THR A 365 0.33 -18.63 7.29
C THR A 365 0.43 -18.62 8.81
N SER A 366 0.22 -19.78 9.46
CA SER A 366 0.29 -19.95 10.93
C SER A 366 1.61 -19.49 11.55
N GLN A 367 2.71 -19.43 10.78
CA GLN A 367 4.02 -19.01 11.25
C GLN A 367 4.24 -17.49 11.24
N ILE A 368 3.35 -16.71 10.62
CA ILE A 368 3.51 -15.26 10.50
C ILE A 368 2.65 -14.56 11.56
N GLN A 369 3.29 -14.07 12.62
CA GLN A 369 2.64 -13.19 13.60
C GLN A 369 2.61 -11.76 13.05
N ILE A 370 1.44 -11.35 12.55
CA ILE A 370 1.23 -9.98 12.06
C ILE A 370 0.71 -9.12 13.21
N GLU A 371 1.39 -8.02 13.46
CA GLU A 371 0.97 -6.99 14.40
C GLU A 371 -0.26 -6.22 13.89
N PRO A 372 -1.05 -5.58 14.77
CA PRO A 372 -2.25 -4.83 14.38
C PRO A 372 -2.01 -3.71 13.35
N ASP A 373 -0.77 -3.27 13.17
CA ASP A 373 -0.34 -2.23 12.24
C ASP A 373 0.12 -2.77 10.86
N LEU A 374 -0.12 -4.06 10.58
CA LEU A 374 0.30 -4.76 9.35
C LEU A 374 1.81 -4.90 9.18
N THR A 375 2.55 -4.84 10.29
CA THR A 375 3.97 -5.20 10.35
C THR A 375 4.16 -6.61 10.89
N TYR A 376 5.30 -7.22 10.58
CA TYR A 376 5.73 -8.47 11.22
C TYR A 376 7.26 -8.54 11.29
N GLU A 377 7.76 -9.23 12.31
CA GLU A 377 9.18 -9.56 12.44
C GLU A 377 9.46 -10.97 11.92
N GLU A 378 10.29 -11.08 10.89
CA GLU A 378 10.77 -12.37 10.41
C GLU A 378 12.02 -12.80 11.19
N LYS A 379 11.99 -13.99 11.79
CA LYS A 379 13.14 -14.62 12.45
C LYS A 379 13.64 -15.76 11.56
N PRO A 380 14.95 -15.80 11.22
CA PRO A 380 15.48 -16.87 10.39
C PRO A 380 15.32 -18.21 11.10
N ILE A 381 14.71 -19.19 10.39
CA ILE A 381 14.48 -20.54 10.92
C ILE A 381 15.83 -21.24 11.21
N LYS A 382 16.84 -21.00 10.37
CA LYS A 382 18.19 -21.53 10.54
C LYS A 382 19.21 -20.64 9.82
N ILE A 383 20.28 -20.28 10.51
CA ILE A 383 21.43 -19.60 9.89
C ILE A 383 22.32 -20.70 9.29
N LEU A 384 22.40 -20.77 7.96
CA LEU A 384 23.18 -21.80 7.27
C LEU A 384 24.67 -21.44 7.16
N ASP A 385 24.99 -20.15 7.09
CA ASP A 385 26.37 -19.66 6.98
C ASP A 385 26.47 -18.22 7.52
N GLN A 386 27.59 -17.87 8.12
CA GLN A 386 27.91 -16.51 8.58
C GLN A 386 29.23 -16.06 7.98
N LYS A 387 29.23 -14.90 7.30
CA LYS A 387 30.45 -14.29 6.78
C LYS A 387 30.64 -12.89 7.36
N GLN A 388 31.72 -12.72 8.11
CA GLN A 388 32.11 -11.43 8.65
C GLN A 388 32.82 -10.62 7.56
N ARG A 389 32.33 -9.41 7.29
CA ARG A 389 32.94 -8.49 6.31
C ARG A 389 33.57 -7.33 7.07
N SER A 390 34.89 -7.32 7.20
CA SER A 390 35.61 -6.18 7.77
C SER A 390 35.57 -5.02 6.79
N THR A 391 34.85 -3.96 7.13
CA THR A 391 34.92 -2.68 6.42
C THR A 391 36.16 -1.91 6.89
N ARG A 392 36.94 -1.37 5.96
CA ARG A 392 38.13 -0.54 6.26
C ARG A 392 37.77 0.54 7.29
N GLN A 393 38.46 0.53 8.43
CA GLN A 393 38.46 1.65 9.36
C GLN A 393 38.96 2.90 8.62
N LYS A 394 38.21 4.00 8.70
CA LYS A 394 38.75 5.33 8.40
C LYS A 394 39.72 5.64 9.53
N ASN A 395 41.02 5.60 9.22
CA ASN A 395 42.04 6.16 10.10
C ASN A 395 41.75 7.66 10.24
N HIS A 396 41.60 8.10 11.49
CA HIS A 396 41.48 9.49 11.87
C HIS A 396 42.84 10.18 11.81
#